data_AF-A0A542EIJ6-F1
#
_entry.id   AF-A0A542EIJ6-F1
#
_cell.length_a   1.000
_cell.length_b   1.000
_cell.length_c   1.000
_cell.angle_alpha   90.00
_cell.angle_beta   90.00
_cell.angle_gamma   90.00
#
_symmetry.space_group_name_H-M   'P 1'
#
loop_
_entity.id
_entity.type
_entity.pdbx_description
1 polymer ?
#
loop_
_entity_poly.entity_id
_entity_poly.type
_entity_poly.pdbx_seq_one_letter_code
_entity_poly.pdbx_strand_id
1 'polypeptide(L)'
;MAGLIKEDDIALVKEKAAIDEVVGEHVTLRRSGPGSLKGLCPFHDEKTPSFYVRPAVGAYNCFGCGKGGDVINFVMEVEHLTFAETVERLAAKYSVELHYEQGVGPRPESVGRRTRLLEAHRVADEFYQESLISSGEARTARDFLRARDFNGAQCKPFGVGYAPRGGEALADLLRRRGFTAEEIVTAGLVGQGRRGLYDRFRGRLVWPIRDITGDTIGFGARRIFDDDRIEAKYLNTSETPIYKKTHVLYGLDLAKKSISSDRRAVIVEGYTDVMACHLAGVPHAVATCGTAFGTDHIKSIRRLIRDEAGQAPGRVVFTFDGDAAGQKAAMKAFDMDQQWAAQSYVSVAPDGMDPCELRLAEGTPGVESLVESAIPMFEFAVRTTLDRFDLGSVEGRVRGMRAVAPIIKGIRDSAMRPAYTREVAGWIGVPLDQLELEVHKASAIKVDERPARKPEPEPEQETPGIALPDFRNPLVVAEMQLLSCMLQFPSAVPGPQLMELSVDDFLAPAHGKIFEAVMQVGDPSTNSLRAWSDAVRAAAPEEIGGYVARLSVTELPTRIDRNTGLPEPRFAASLIARVRDAAMRRRIDDVMAQLRQHSGDAEMAGQLSARLLQLQAAHARMATE
;
A
#
# COMPACT_ATOMS: atom_id res chain seq x y z
N MET A 1 -23.01 -26.31 -15.24
CA MET A 1 -22.19 -25.89 -14.09
C MET A 1 -20.79 -25.63 -14.61
N ALA A 2 -20.07 -24.64 -14.10
CA ALA A 2 -18.65 -24.50 -14.43
C ALA A 2 -17.93 -25.77 -13.95
N GLY A 3 -17.08 -26.35 -14.79
CA GLY A 3 -16.32 -27.53 -14.39
C GLY A 3 -15.38 -27.19 -13.24
N LEU A 4 -15.19 -28.12 -12.30
CA LEU A 4 -14.16 -28.02 -11.28
C LEU A 4 -12.80 -28.33 -11.94
N ILE A 5 -11.82 -27.45 -11.72
CA ILE A 5 -10.43 -27.68 -12.15
C ILE A 5 -9.90 -28.89 -11.36
N LYS A 6 -9.22 -29.82 -12.03
CA LYS A 6 -8.62 -30.99 -11.38
C LYS A 6 -7.66 -30.56 -10.27
N GLU A 7 -7.72 -31.25 -9.13
CA GLU A 7 -6.83 -30.99 -7.99
C GLU A 7 -5.35 -31.15 -8.37
N ASP A 8 -5.02 -32.12 -9.24
CA ASP A 8 -3.67 -32.34 -9.75
C ASP A 8 -3.14 -31.12 -10.52
N ASP A 9 -3.97 -30.47 -11.33
CA ASP A 9 -3.58 -29.28 -12.09
C ASP A 9 -3.42 -28.06 -11.17
N ILE A 10 -4.27 -27.94 -10.14
CA ILE A 10 -4.12 -26.90 -9.10
C ILE A 10 -2.80 -27.09 -8.35
N ALA A 11 -2.46 -28.33 -7.97
CA ALA A 11 -1.20 -28.65 -7.31
C ALA A 11 -0.01 -28.31 -8.21
N LEU A 12 -0.07 -28.68 -9.50
CA LEU A 12 0.97 -28.37 -10.48
C LEU A 12 1.15 -26.85 -10.69
N VAL A 13 0.05 -26.09 -10.69
CA VAL A 13 0.11 -24.61 -10.72
C VAL A 13 0.83 -24.09 -9.49
N LYS A 14 0.52 -24.57 -8.28
CA LYS A 14 1.21 -24.15 -7.04
C LYS A 14 2.69 -24.52 -7.03
N GLU A 15 3.04 -25.68 -7.59
CA GLU A 15 4.42 -26.14 -7.70
C GLU A 15 5.24 -25.26 -8.65
N LYS A 16 4.69 -24.94 -9.83
CA LYS A 16 5.39 -24.09 -10.81
C LYS A 16 5.40 -22.61 -10.42
N ALA A 17 4.35 -22.12 -9.78
CA ALA A 17 4.25 -20.75 -9.34
C ALA A 17 4.99 -20.54 -8.01
N ALA A 18 6.32 -20.45 -8.08
CA ALA A 18 7.16 -20.20 -6.91
C ALA A 18 6.69 -18.92 -6.20
N ILE A 19 6.29 -19.07 -4.93
CA ILE A 19 5.61 -17.99 -4.19
C ILE A 19 6.48 -16.74 -4.05
N ASP A 20 7.79 -16.89 -3.89
CA ASP A 20 8.72 -15.77 -3.80
C ASP A 20 8.92 -15.03 -5.12
N GLU A 21 8.84 -15.73 -6.25
CA GLU A 21 8.84 -15.10 -7.56
C GLU A 21 7.55 -14.30 -7.78
N VAL A 22 6.39 -14.91 -7.53
CA VAL A 22 5.08 -14.26 -7.69
C VAL A 22 4.95 -13.05 -6.76
N VAL A 23 5.26 -13.21 -5.48
CA VAL A 23 5.24 -12.09 -4.52
C VAL A 23 6.25 -11.01 -4.93
N GLY A 24 7.44 -11.43 -5.39
CA GLY A 24 8.52 -10.55 -5.81
C GLY A 24 8.15 -9.61 -6.97
N GLU A 25 7.08 -9.92 -7.70
CA GLU A 25 6.57 -9.05 -8.76
C GLU A 25 5.86 -7.81 -8.25
N HIS A 26 5.29 -7.88 -7.03
CA HIS A 26 4.51 -6.80 -6.42
C HIS A 26 5.27 -6.08 -5.30
N VAL A 27 6.10 -6.82 -4.56
CA VAL A 27 6.82 -6.29 -3.41
C VAL A 27 8.27 -6.73 -3.42
N THR A 28 9.15 -5.87 -2.94
CA THR A 28 10.55 -6.23 -2.80
C THR A 28 10.77 -7.08 -1.54
N LEU A 29 11.31 -8.29 -1.72
CA LEU A 29 11.64 -9.22 -0.64
C LEU A 29 13.14 -9.22 -0.30
N ARG A 30 13.49 -9.56 0.95
CA ARG A 30 14.86 -9.78 1.43
C ARG A 30 14.96 -10.97 2.36
N ARG A 31 16.12 -11.62 2.43
CA ARG A 31 16.36 -12.73 3.37
C ARG A 31 16.21 -12.27 4.83
N SER A 32 15.50 -13.07 5.62
CA SER A 32 15.24 -12.86 7.04
C SER A 32 15.39 -14.16 7.82
N GLY A 33 16.63 -14.66 7.87
CA GLY A 33 16.97 -15.98 8.43
C GLY A 33 16.96 -17.10 7.38
N PRO A 34 17.36 -18.32 7.76
CA PRO A 34 17.42 -19.46 6.84
C PRO A 34 16.05 -19.78 6.24
N GLY A 35 15.94 -19.73 4.91
CA GLY A 35 14.72 -20.12 4.18
C GLY A 35 13.52 -19.18 4.33
N SER A 36 13.69 -17.96 4.86
CA SER A 36 12.61 -16.98 4.97
C SER A 36 13.01 -15.66 4.32
N LEU A 37 12.04 -15.05 3.64
CA LEU A 37 12.10 -13.72 3.08
C LEU A 37 11.14 -12.80 3.83
N LYS A 38 11.42 -11.49 3.85
CA LYS A 38 10.55 -10.45 4.40
C LYS A 38 10.47 -9.23 3.48
N GLY A 39 9.38 -8.46 3.57
CA GLY A 39 9.14 -7.23 2.83
C GLY A 39 8.06 -6.36 3.49
N LEU A 40 7.74 -5.23 2.86
CA LEU A 40 6.58 -4.41 3.24
C LEU A 40 5.32 -5.03 2.68
N CYS A 41 4.26 -5.05 3.47
CA CYS A 41 3.00 -5.69 3.13
C CYS A 41 2.30 -4.95 1.98
N PRO A 42 1.85 -5.67 0.93
CA PRO A 42 1.08 -5.07 -0.15
C PRO A 42 -0.36 -4.72 0.26
N PHE A 43 -0.87 -5.36 1.33
CA PHE A 43 -2.28 -5.33 1.70
C PHE A 43 -2.68 -4.25 2.72
N HIS A 44 -1.71 -3.65 3.40
CA HIS A 44 -1.96 -2.55 4.32
C HIS A 44 -0.79 -1.56 4.30
N ASP A 45 -0.98 -0.42 4.93
CA ASP A 45 0.04 0.62 5.01
C ASP A 45 0.89 0.41 6.26
N GLU A 46 2.19 0.16 6.07
CA GLU A 46 3.13 -0.06 7.15
C GLU A 46 4.50 0.54 6.83
N LYS A 47 5.24 0.87 7.89
CA LYS A 47 6.59 1.44 7.79
C LYS A 47 7.70 0.42 8.03
N THR A 48 7.40 -0.63 8.77
CA THR A 48 8.35 -1.69 9.13
C THR A 48 7.93 -3.00 8.46
N PRO A 49 8.85 -3.74 7.80
CA PRO A 49 8.52 -5.00 7.15
C PRO A 49 7.88 -6.01 8.11
N SER A 50 6.60 -6.33 7.90
CA SER A 50 5.89 -7.39 8.63
C SER A 50 5.43 -8.54 7.73
N PHE A 51 5.67 -8.43 6.42
CA PHE A 51 5.28 -9.42 5.43
C PHE A 51 6.39 -10.45 5.23
N TYR A 52 6.15 -11.71 5.55
CA TYR A 52 7.11 -12.80 5.44
C TYR A 52 6.67 -13.81 4.37
N VAL A 53 7.65 -14.34 3.63
CA VAL A 53 7.47 -15.41 2.64
C VAL A 53 8.42 -16.54 2.98
N ARG A 54 7.96 -17.79 2.91
CA ARG A 54 8.81 -18.98 3.07
C ARG A 54 8.71 -19.85 1.81
N PRO A 55 9.66 -19.73 0.86
CA PRO A 55 9.61 -20.45 -0.42
C PRO A 55 9.48 -21.96 -0.24
N ALA A 56 10.26 -22.54 0.68
CA ALA A 56 10.24 -23.98 0.95
C ALA A 56 8.90 -24.50 1.50
N VAL A 57 8.07 -23.61 2.06
CA VAL A 57 6.73 -23.93 2.57
C VAL A 57 5.65 -23.58 1.53
N GLY A 58 5.97 -22.74 0.54
CA GLY A 58 5.00 -22.25 -0.44
C GLY A 58 3.98 -21.27 0.14
N ALA A 59 4.31 -20.59 1.26
CA ALA A 59 3.35 -19.75 1.99
C ALA A 59 3.91 -18.38 2.40
N TYR A 60 3.00 -17.41 2.56
CA TYR A 60 3.27 -16.08 3.09
C TYR A 60 2.43 -15.79 4.34
N ASN A 61 2.91 -14.88 5.18
CA ASN A 61 2.14 -14.33 6.30
C ASN A 61 2.57 -12.89 6.61
N CYS A 62 1.59 -12.02 6.84
CA CYS A 62 1.80 -10.67 7.32
C CYS A 62 1.44 -10.56 8.80
N PHE A 63 2.44 -10.27 9.64
CA PHE A 63 2.21 -10.09 11.08
C PHE A 63 1.57 -8.74 11.45
N GLY A 64 1.53 -7.78 10.53
CA GLY A 64 0.86 -6.49 10.73
C GLY A 64 -0.66 -6.55 10.54
N CYS A 65 -1.13 -7.10 9.42
CA CYS A 65 -2.56 -7.17 9.10
C CYS A 65 -3.18 -8.57 9.22
N GLY A 66 -2.37 -9.60 9.48
CA GLY A 66 -2.84 -10.98 9.67
C GLY A 66 -3.19 -11.73 8.39
N LYS A 67 -3.02 -11.14 7.20
CA LYS A 67 -3.21 -11.85 5.93
C LYS A 67 -2.09 -12.86 5.71
N GLY A 68 -2.45 -14.09 5.36
CA GLY A 68 -1.51 -15.18 5.04
C GLY A 68 -2.18 -16.23 4.17
N GLY A 69 -1.38 -17.09 3.54
CA GLY A 69 -1.86 -18.13 2.63
C GLY A 69 -0.78 -18.61 1.68
N ASP A 70 -1.19 -19.32 0.63
CA ASP A 70 -0.31 -19.76 -0.45
C ASP A 70 -0.23 -18.73 -1.60
N VAL A 71 0.43 -19.12 -2.70
CA VAL A 71 0.59 -18.28 -3.90
C VAL A 71 -0.76 -17.89 -4.54
N ILE A 72 -1.77 -18.76 -4.47
CA ILE A 72 -3.10 -18.49 -5.00
C ILE A 72 -3.79 -17.46 -4.11
N ASN A 73 -3.76 -17.64 -2.78
CA ASN A 73 -4.31 -16.66 -1.85
C ASN A 73 -3.70 -15.27 -2.04
N PHE A 74 -2.37 -15.21 -2.26
CA PHE A 74 -1.67 -13.96 -2.48
C PHE A 74 -2.19 -13.21 -3.71
N VAL A 75 -2.30 -13.92 -4.85
CA VAL A 75 -2.75 -13.34 -6.12
C VAL A 75 -4.22 -12.94 -6.05
N MET A 76 -5.08 -13.77 -5.45
CA MET A 76 -6.49 -13.43 -5.20
C MET A 76 -6.62 -12.10 -4.45
N GLU A 77 -5.83 -11.92 -3.38
CA GLU A 77 -5.89 -10.73 -2.53
C GLU A 77 -5.30 -9.48 -3.20
N VAL A 78 -4.16 -9.61 -3.89
CA VAL A 78 -3.46 -8.46 -4.47
C VAL A 78 -4.08 -8.01 -5.78
N GLU A 79 -4.68 -8.95 -6.53
CA GLU A 79 -5.30 -8.67 -7.82
C GLU A 79 -6.84 -8.65 -7.77
N HIS A 80 -7.46 -8.99 -6.63
CA HIS A 80 -8.91 -9.08 -6.47
C HIS A 80 -9.58 -10.05 -7.44
N LEU A 81 -8.98 -11.23 -7.59
CA LEU A 81 -9.46 -12.31 -8.45
C LEU A 81 -10.17 -13.39 -7.63
N THR A 82 -11.11 -14.10 -8.26
CA THR A 82 -11.67 -15.33 -7.68
C THR A 82 -10.64 -16.48 -7.74
N PHE A 83 -10.92 -17.57 -7.03
CA PHE A 83 -10.03 -18.74 -7.02
C PHE A 83 -9.79 -19.30 -8.43
N ALA A 84 -10.86 -19.52 -9.20
CA ALA A 84 -10.75 -20.07 -10.56
C ALA A 84 -9.97 -19.15 -11.50
N GLU A 85 -10.25 -17.85 -11.48
CA GLU A 85 -9.51 -16.84 -12.26
C GLU A 85 -8.03 -16.82 -11.91
N THR A 86 -7.70 -16.97 -10.62
CA THR A 86 -6.32 -16.97 -10.15
C THR A 86 -5.57 -18.20 -10.64
N VAL A 87 -6.19 -19.39 -10.54
CA VAL A 87 -5.59 -20.63 -11.05
C VAL A 87 -5.38 -20.54 -12.56
N GLU A 88 -6.35 -20.02 -13.31
CA GLU A 88 -6.25 -19.85 -14.76
C GLU A 88 -5.15 -18.87 -15.17
N ARG A 89 -5.05 -17.73 -14.47
CA ARG A 89 -4.01 -16.74 -14.70
C ARG A 89 -2.62 -17.31 -14.44
N LEU A 90 -2.44 -17.99 -13.31
CA LEU A 90 -1.17 -18.63 -12.97
C LEU A 90 -0.85 -19.77 -13.94
N ALA A 91 -1.84 -20.57 -14.34
CA ALA A 91 -1.65 -21.64 -15.31
C ALA A 91 -1.21 -21.10 -16.68
N ALA A 92 -1.87 -20.07 -17.19
CA ALA A 92 -1.49 -19.42 -18.45
C ALA A 92 -0.05 -18.87 -18.39
N LYS A 93 0.30 -18.21 -17.28
CA LYS A 93 1.63 -17.63 -17.07
C LYS A 93 2.74 -18.68 -16.99
N TYR A 94 2.50 -19.77 -16.26
CA TYR A 94 3.47 -20.85 -16.04
C TYR A 94 3.33 -22.01 -17.04
N SER A 95 2.55 -21.80 -18.11
CA SER A 95 2.30 -22.80 -19.17
C SER A 95 1.89 -24.16 -18.60
N VAL A 96 0.86 -24.15 -17.75
CA VAL A 96 0.17 -25.33 -17.22
C VAL A 96 -1.15 -25.48 -17.95
N GLU A 97 -1.39 -26.67 -18.50
CA GLU A 97 -2.68 -26.99 -19.12
C GLU A 97 -3.67 -27.41 -18.04
N LEU A 98 -4.85 -26.79 -18.02
CA LEU A 98 -5.91 -27.07 -17.03
C LEU A 98 -6.96 -28.01 -17.62
N HIS A 99 -7.29 -29.05 -16.87
CA HIS A 99 -8.35 -30.00 -17.15
C HIS A 99 -9.49 -29.84 -16.14
N TYR A 100 -10.72 -30.08 -16.60
CA TYR A 100 -11.94 -29.91 -15.81
C TYR A 100 -12.70 -31.23 -15.69
N GLU A 101 -13.14 -31.59 -14.48
CA GLU A 101 -13.75 -32.91 -14.22
C GLU A 101 -15.19 -33.03 -14.72
N GLN A 102 -15.91 -31.91 -14.91
CA GLN A 102 -17.29 -31.91 -15.43
C GLN A 102 -17.60 -30.62 -16.23
N GLY A 103 -17.22 -30.60 -17.52
CA GLY A 103 -17.61 -29.55 -18.47
C GLY A 103 -16.47 -29.09 -19.38
N VAL A 104 -16.82 -28.31 -20.41
CA VAL A 104 -15.85 -27.42 -21.09
C VAL A 104 -15.51 -26.31 -20.09
N GLY A 105 -14.26 -25.80 -20.11
CA GLY A 105 -13.78 -24.72 -19.22
C GLY A 105 -14.75 -23.54 -19.07
N PRO A 106 -14.55 -22.64 -18.09
CA PRO A 106 -15.56 -21.67 -17.70
C PRO A 106 -16.16 -20.96 -18.90
N ARG A 107 -17.49 -20.83 -18.90
CA ARG A 107 -18.19 -19.97 -19.87
C ARG A 107 -17.57 -18.56 -19.80
N PRO A 108 -17.59 -17.77 -20.87
CA PRO A 108 -17.13 -16.37 -20.83
C PRO A 108 -17.73 -15.56 -19.66
N GLU A 109 -18.92 -15.95 -19.20
CA GLU A 109 -19.64 -15.39 -18.05
C GLU A 109 -19.02 -15.71 -16.67
N SER A 110 -18.15 -16.71 -16.58
CA SER A 110 -17.45 -17.13 -15.35
C SER A 110 -15.99 -16.67 -15.27
N VAL A 111 -15.48 -16.01 -16.31
CA VAL A 111 -14.20 -15.30 -16.23
C VAL A 111 -14.48 -13.97 -15.54
N GLY A 112 -13.83 -13.71 -14.41
CA GLY A 112 -14.03 -12.51 -13.62
C GLY A 112 -13.96 -11.24 -14.44
N ARG A 113 -14.81 -10.28 -14.04
CA ARG A 113 -14.91 -8.97 -14.70
C ARG A 113 -13.52 -8.34 -14.88
N ARG A 114 -12.63 -8.43 -13.90
CA ARG A 114 -11.26 -7.90 -14.00
C ARG A 114 -10.46 -8.55 -15.12
N THR A 115 -10.40 -9.88 -15.16
CA THR A 115 -9.65 -10.65 -16.19
C THR A 115 -10.14 -10.32 -17.60
N ARG A 116 -11.46 -10.19 -17.81
CA ARG A 116 -12.03 -9.77 -19.09
C ARG A 116 -11.58 -8.37 -19.51
N LEU A 117 -11.50 -7.43 -18.57
CA LEU A 117 -11.02 -6.07 -18.85
C LEU A 117 -9.52 -6.07 -19.19
N LEU A 118 -8.69 -6.84 -18.49
CA LEU A 118 -7.26 -6.98 -18.79
C LEU A 118 -7.03 -7.57 -20.18
N GLU A 119 -7.77 -8.63 -20.55
CA GLU A 119 -7.65 -9.25 -21.86
C GLU A 119 -8.10 -8.30 -22.99
N ALA A 120 -9.15 -7.49 -22.77
CA ALA A 120 -9.54 -6.45 -23.73
C ALA A 120 -8.43 -5.40 -23.93
N HIS A 121 -7.72 -5.02 -22.86
CA HIS A 121 -6.58 -4.11 -22.94
C HIS A 121 -5.37 -4.73 -23.63
N ARG A 122 -5.08 -6.01 -23.40
CA ARG A 122 -4.04 -6.76 -24.11
C ARG A 122 -4.29 -6.75 -25.62
N VAL A 123 -5.52 -7.07 -26.03
CA VAL A 123 -5.92 -7.04 -27.46
C VAL A 123 -5.83 -5.62 -28.03
N ALA A 124 -6.21 -4.60 -27.26
CA ALA A 124 -6.09 -3.21 -27.70
C ALA A 124 -4.62 -2.76 -27.84
N ASP A 125 -3.74 -3.17 -26.93
CA ASP A 125 -2.31 -2.88 -26.95
C ASP A 125 -1.66 -3.47 -28.22
N GLU A 126 -1.90 -4.76 -28.49
CA GLU A 126 -1.44 -5.44 -29.71
C GLU A 126 -1.96 -4.74 -30.97
N PHE A 127 -3.24 -4.36 -30.98
CA PHE A 127 -3.84 -3.65 -32.10
C PHE A 127 -3.17 -2.29 -32.37
N TYR A 128 -2.89 -1.51 -31.34
CA TYR A 128 -2.25 -0.20 -31.48
C TYR A 128 -0.78 -0.33 -31.91
N GLN A 129 -0.04 -1.29 -31.36
CA GLN A 129 1.34 -1.55 -31.76
C GLN A 129 1.42 -1.97 -33.24
N GLU A 130 0.57 -2.91 -33.66
CA GLU A 130 0.49 -3.34 -35.06
C GLU A 130 0.11 -2.16 -35.96
N SER A 131 -0.87 -1.34 -35.56
CA SER A 131 -1.29 -0.16 -36.31
C SER A 131 -0.17 0.87 -36.51
N LEU A 132 0.75 1.03 -35.54
CA LEU A 132 1.91 1.92 -35.69
C LEU A 132 2.87 1.45 -36.79
N ILE A 133 2.98 0.12 -36.97
CA ILE A 133 3.89 -0.51 -37.92
C ILE A 133 3.27 -0.57 -39.31
N SER A 134 2.07 -1.14 -39.43
CA SER A 134 1.48 -1.50 -40.72
C SER A 134 0.60 -0.40 -41.34
N SER A 135 0.08 0.54 -40.56
CA SER A 135 -0.79 1.59 -41.10
C SER A 135 -0.01 2.69 -41.84
N GLY A 136 -0.52 3.06 -43.02
CA GLY A 136 -0.09 4.27 -43.74
C GLY A 136 -0.41 5.56 -42.99
N GLU A 137 -1.52 5.60 -42.25
CA GLU A 137 -1.95 6.75 -41.43
C GLU A 137 -0.97 7.06 -40.29
N ALA A 138 -0.25 6.03 -39.81
CA ALA A 138 0.69 6.16 -38.71
C ALA A 138 2.01 6.86 -39.10
N ARG A 139 2.16 7.36 -40.33
CA ARG A 139 3.37 8.09 -40.77
C ARG A 139 3.68 9.27 -39.85
N THR A 140 2.70 10.13 -39.57
CA THR A 140 2.86 11.29 -38.68
C THR A 140 3.29 10.87 -37.27
N ALA A 141 2.75 9.75 -36.76
CA ALA A 141 3.14 9.18 -35.48
C ALA A 141 4.62 8.74 -35.46
N ARG A 142 5.07 8.06 -36.52
CA ARG A 142 6.48 7.64 -36.65
C ARG A 142 7.41 8.83 -36.84
N ASP A 143 7.00 9.84 -37.61
CA ASP A 143 7.80 11.05 -37.81
C ASP A 143 7.93 11.85 -36.52
N PHE A 144 6.87 11.93 -35.71
CA PHE A 144 6.90 12.53 -34.38
C PHE A 144 7.91 11.83 -33.44
N LEU A 145 7.94 10.49 -33.45
CA LEU A 145 8.90 9.70 -32.66
C LEU A 145 10.33 9.90 -33.14
N ARG A 146 10.58 9.88 -34.46
CA ARG A 146 11.91 10.13 -35.04
C ARG A 146 12.43 11.54 -34.75
N ALA A 147 11.55 12.54 -34.77
CA ALA A 147 11.91 13.91 -34.40
C ALA A 147 12.36 14.02 -32.93
N ARG A 148 12.02 13.05 -32.09
CA ARG A 148 12.48 12.92 -30.70
C ARG A 148 13.57 11.85 -30.52
N ASP A 149 14.21 11.47 -31.62
CA ASP A 149 15.27 10.47 -31.65
C ASP A 149 14.85 9.13 -31.02
N PHE A 150 13.61 8.69 -31.29
CA PHE A 150 13.14 7.35 -30.95
C PHE A 150 12.96 6.51 -32.20
N ASN A 151 13.68 5.39 -32.27
CA ASN A 151 13.52 4.39 -33.32
C ASN A 151 12.61 3.23 -32.89
N GLY A 152 12.23 2.37 -33.85
CA GLY A 152 11.29 1.27 -33.59
C GLY A 152 11.76 0.27 -32.53
N ALA A 153 13.06 -0.02 -32.46
CA ALA A 153 13.62 -0.94 -31.46
C ALA A 153 13.54 -0.32 -30.05
N GLN A 154 13.73 1.00 -29.94
CA GLN A 154 13.60 1.74 -28.68
C GLN A 154 12.15 1.93 -28.23
N CYS A 155 11.20 2.03 -29.16
CA CYS A 155 9.77 2.13 -28.83
C CYS A 155 9.16 0.81 -28.35
N LYS A 156 9.70 -0.33 -28.82
CA LYS A 156 9.11 -1.66 -28.58
C LYS A 156 8.97 -2.03 -27.09
N PRO A 157 9.96 -1.84 -26.20
CA PRO A 157 9.81 -2.16 -24.78
C PRO A 157 8.67 -1.39 -24.08
N PHE A 158 8.39 -0.17 -24.56
CA PHE A 158 7.33 0.70 -24.04
C PHE A 158 5.96 0.43 -24.68
N GLY A 159 5.87 -0.49 -25.64
CA GLY A 159 4.62 -0.82 -26.33
C GLY A 159 3.98 0.34 -27.09
N VAL A 160 4.77 1.32 -27.55
CA VAL A 160 4.21 2.49 -28.26
C VAL A 160 3.40 2.04 -29.48
N GLY A 161 2.20 2.59 -29.63
CA GLY A 161 1.26 2.25 -30.68
C GLY A 161 0.61 3.48 -31.33
N TYR A 162 -0.29 3.24 -32.28
CA TYR A 162 -1.06 4.27 -32.96
C TYR A 162 -2.53 3.89 -33.01
N ALA A 163 -3.40 4.82 -32.61
CA ALA A 163 -4.84 4.66 -32.74
C ALA A 163 -5.32 5.22 -34.09
N PRO A 164 -5.91 4.40 -34.98
CA PRO A 164 -6.36 4.85 -36.30
C PRO A 164 -7.42 5.96 -36.26
N ARG A 165 -7.52 6.74 -37.35
CA ARG A 165 -8.45 7.89 -37.40
C ARG A 165 -9.93 7.47 -37.56
N GLY A 166 -10.19 6.32 -38.18
CA GLY A 166 -11.53 5.82 -38.49
C GLY A 166 -12.46 5.68 -37.28
N GLY A 167 -11.91 5.41 -36.10
CA GLY A 167 -12.61 5.58 -34.82
C GLY A 167 -13.63 4.51 -34.44
N GLU A 168 -13.69 3.39 -35.15
CA GLU A 168 -14.53 2.22 -34.82
C GLU A 168 -13.75 0.89 -34.93
N ALA A 169 -12.50 0.94 -35.39
CA ALA A 169 -11.70 -0.24 -35.73
C ALA A 169 -11.39 -1.11 -34.50
N LEU A 170 -11.11 -0.49 -33.34
CA LEU A 170 -10.88 -1.23 -32.11
C LEU A 170 -12.21 -1.80 -31.57
N ALA A 171 -13.28 -1.00 -31.55
CA ALA A 171 -14.60 -1.47 -31.13
C ALA A 171 -15.05 -2.71 -31.89
N ASP A 172 -14.87 -2.70 -33.21
CA ASP A 172 -15.21 -3.82 -34.08
C ASP A 172 -14.30 -5.03 -33.86
N LEU A 173 -12.99 -4.82 -33.67
CA LEU A 173 -12.05 -5.89 -33.34
C LEU A 173 -12.44 -6.59 -32.04
N LEU A 174 -12.70 -5.83 -30.98
CA LEU A 174 -13.07 -6.39 -29.67
C LEU A 174 -14.41 -7.13 -29.74
N ARG A 175 -15.41 -6.60 -30.45
CA ARG A 175 -16.67 -7.32 -30.66
C ARG A 175 -16.46 -8.64 -31.40
N ARG A 176 -15.64 -8.67 -32.46
CA ARG A 176 -15.29 -9.91 -33.16
C ARG A 176 -14.54 -10.91 -32.27
N ARG A 177 -13.79 -10.42 -31.29
CA ARG A 177 -13.12 -11.24 -30.26
C ARG A 177 -14.05 -11.66 -29.11
N GLY A 178 -15.35 -11.40 -29.22
CA GLY A 178 -16.37 -11.84 -28.27
C GLY A 178 -16.48 -10.98 -27.01
N PHE A 179 -16.00 -9.73 -27.03
CA PHE A 179 -16.26 -8.78 -25.95
C PHE A 179 -17.63 -8.13 -26.10
N THR A 180 -18.36 -8.03 -25.00
CA THR A 180 -19.65 -7.33 -24.96
C THR A 180 -19.43 -5.82 -25.02
N ALA A 181 -20.46 -5.08 -25.46
CA ALA A 181 -20.41 -3.62 -25.47
C ALA A 181 -20.17 -3.03 -24.08
N GLU A 182 -20.75 -3.63 -23.05
CA GLU A 182 -20.59 -3.20 -21.66
C GLU A 182 -19.15 -3.38 -21.17
N GLU A 183 -18.51 -4.51 -21.48
CA GLU A 183 -17.12 -4.78 -21.11
C GLU A 183 -16.17 -3.73 -21.68
N ILE A 184 -16.26 -3.46 -22.98
CA ILE A 184 -15.33 -2.53 -23.65
C ILE A 184 -15.56 -1.06 -23.30
N VAL A 185 -16.82 -0.68 -22.96
CA VAL A 185 -17.13 0.64 -22.40
C VAL A 185 -16.61 0.76 -20.97
N THR A 186 -16.84 -0.25 -20.14
CA THR A 186 -16.32 -0.32 -18.76
C THR A 186 -14.79 -0.28 -18.74
N ALA A 187 -14.14 -0.93 -19.71
CA ALA A 187 -12.70 -0.90 -19.90
C ALA A 187 -12.16 0.49 -20.26
N GLY A 188 -13.03 1.44 -20.63
CA GLY A 188 -12.59 2.77 -21.05
C GLY A 188 -11.86 2.80 -22.40
N LEU A 189 -11.96 1.72 -23.20
CA LEU A 189 -11.36 1.63 -24.55
C LEU A 189 -12.21 2.35 -25.59
N VAL A 190 -13.53 2.26 -25.43
CA VAL A 190 -14.53 2.89 -26.31
C VAL A 190 -15.46 3.79 -25.52
N GLY A 191 -16.10 4.75 -26.19
CA GLY A 191 -17.24 5.51 -25.70
C GLY A 191 -18.52 5.06 -26.38
N GLN A 192 -19.67 5.45 -25.80
CA GLN A 192 -20.99 5.20 -26.38
C GLN A 192 -21.61 6.53 -26.81
N GLY A 193 -21.94 6.64 -28.09
CA GLY A 193 -22.60 7.80 -28.68
C GLY A 193 -23.97 7.45 -29.26
N ARG A 194 -24.67 8.44 -29.80
CA ARG A 194 -26.00 8.24 -30.42
C ARG A 194 -26.00 7.27 -31.61
N ARG A 195 -24.87 7.17 -32.32
CA ARG A 195 -24.72 6.33 -33.52
C ARG A 195 -24.09 4.96 -33.23
N GLY A 196 -23.78 4.65 -31.97
CA GLY A 196 -23.11 3.42 -31.58
C GLY A 196 -21.85 3.65 -30.76
N LEU A 197 -21.02 2.60 -30.68
CA LEU A 197 -19.74 2.64 -29.99
C LEU A 197 -18.69 3.34 -30.84
N TYR A 198 -17.69 3.89 -30.17
CA TYR A 198 -16.57 4.50 -30.87
C TYR A 198 -15.27 4.47 -30.07
N ASP A 199 -14.14 4.41 -30.77
CA ASP A 199 -12.80 4.39 -30.19
C ASP A 199 -12.47 5.74 -29.55
N ARG A 200 -11.86 5.72 -28.36
CA ARG A 200 -11.57 6.95 -27.60
C ARG A 200 -10.35 7.72 -28.10
N PHE A 201 -9.29 7.02 -28.51
CA PHE A 201 -7.96 7.60 -28.75
C PHE A 201 -7.67 7.97 -30.21
N ARG A 202 -8.70 8.14 -31.04
CA ARG A 202 -8.61 8.26 -32.51
C ARG A 202 -7.52 9.21 -33.00
N GLY A 203 -6.71 8.76 -33.95
CA GLY A 203 -5.69 9.56 -34.62
C GLY A 203 -4.48 9.92 -33.74
N ARG A 204 -4.28 9.25 -32.60
CA ARG A 204 -3.23 9.62 -31.64
C ARG A 204 -2.13 8.59 -31.56
N LEU A 205 -0.94 9.05 -31.16
CA LEU A 205 0.14 8.19 -30.71
C LEU A 205 -0.20 7.69 -29.30
N VAL A 206 -0.05 6.41 -29.03
CA VAL A 206 -0.57 5.73 -27.83
C VAL A 206 0.57 5.07 -27.06
N TRP A 207 0.54 5.18 -25.73
CA TRP A 207 1.39 4.45 -24.80
C TRP A 207 0.52 3.58 -23.89
N PRO A 208 0.75 2.26 -23.80
CA PRO A 208 0.11 1.42 -22.82
C PRO A 208 0.56 1.82 -21.42
N ILE A 209 -0.40 1.94 -20.52
CA ILE A 209 -0.15 2.14 -19.10
C ILE A 209 -0.33 0.78 -18.43
N ARG A 210 0.76 0.29 -17.82
CA ARG A 210 0.81 -1.03 -17.19
C ARG A 210 0.77 -0.91 -15.68
N ASP A 211 0.22 -1.94 -15.04
CA ASP A 211 0.40 -2.10 -13.60
C ASP A 211 1.81 -2.62 -13.27
N ILE A 212 2.10 -2.82 -11.98
CA ILE A 212 3.43 -3.27 -11.54
C ILE A 212 3.79 -4.68 -12.04
N THR A 213 2.80 -5.51 -12.38
CA THR A 213 3.01 -6.87 -12.91
C THR A 213 3.33 -6.85 -14.41
N GLY A 214 2.98 -5.76 -15.09
CA GLY A 214 3.19 -5.56 -16.53
C GLY A 214 1.92 -5.68 -17.37
N ASP A 215 0.76 -5.92 -16.75
CA ASP A 215 -0.51 -5.98 -17.48
C ASP A 215 -0.96 -4.58 -17.91
N THR A 216 -1.36 -4.44 -19.18
CA THR A 216 -1.92 -3.20 -19.70
C THR A 216 -3.30 -2.96 -19.08
N ILE A 217 -3.43 -1.86 -18.34
CA ILE A 217 -4.66 -1.47 -17.62
C ILE A 217 -5.29 -0.19 -18.15
N GLY A 218 -4.56 0.54 -19.00
CA GLY A 218 -5.02 1.77 -19.61
C GLY A 218 -4.07 2.24 -20.69
N PHE A 219 -4.32 3.45 -21.21
CA PHE A 219 -3.55 4.06 -22.28
C PHE A 219 -3.43 5.57 -22.06
N GLY A 220 -2.28 6.12 -22.41
CA GLY A 220 -2.07 7.54 -22.63
C GLY A 220 -1.91 7.83 -24.11
N ALA A 221 -2.57 8.87 -24.61
CA ALA A 221 -2.64 9.16 -26.04
C ALA A 221 -2.31 10.63 -26.35
N ARG A 222 -1.28 10.86 -27.16
CA ARG A 222 -0.83 12.19 -27.56
C ARG A 222 -1.44 12.62 -28.88
N ARG A 223 -1.94 13.86 -28.91
CA ARG A 223 -2.36 14.53 -30.14
C ARG A 223 -1.16 14.74 -31.07
N ILE A 224 -1.31 14.35 -32.33
CA ILE A 224 -0.28 14.51 -33.37
C ILE A 224 -0.81 15.13 -34.67
N PHE A 225 -2.12 15.43 -34.73
CA PHE A 225 -2.74 16.15 -35.83
C PHE A 225 -3.44 17.42 -35.33
N ASP A 226 -3.36 18.48 -36.12
CA ASP A 226 -3.97 19.77 -35.79
C ASP A 226 -5.50 19.74 -35.92
N ASP A 227 -6.04 18.85 -36.75
CA ASP A 227 -7.48 18.66 -36.94
C ASP A 227 -8.12 17.65 -35.96
N ASP A 228 -7.40 17.28 -34.89
CA ASP A 228 -7.93 16.41 -33.84
C ASP A 228 -9.11 17.06 -33.12
N ARG A 229 -10.21 16.31 -32.98
CA ARG A 229 -11.45 16.76 -32.33
C ARG A 229 -11.24 17.16 -30.86
N ILE A 230 -10.28 16.55 -30.16
CA ILE A 230 -10.00 16.83 -28.76
C ILE A 230 -8.74 17.70 -28.71
N GLU A 231 -8.86 18.95 -28.27
CA GLU A 231 -7.72 19.87 -28.32
C GLU A 231 -6.60 19.53 -27.33
N ALA A 232 -6.91 18.74 -26.29
CA ALA A 232 -5.95 18.36 -25.25
C ALA A 232 -4.71 17.65 -25.82
N LYS A 233 -3.52 18.12 -25.39
CA LYS A 233 -2.19 17.56 -25.77
C LYS A 233 -2.12 16.07 -25.49
N TYR A 234 -2.60 15.64 -24.33
CA TYR A 234 -2.69 14.25 -23.91
C TYR A 234 -4.11 13.88 -23.46
N LEU A 235 -4.49 12.64 -23.75
CA LEU A 235 -5.73 12.01 -23.31
C LEU A 235 -5.40 10.66 -22.67
N ASN A 236 -5.77 10.46 -21.41
CA ASN A 236 -5.60 9.18 -20.73
C ASN A 236 -6.93 8.44 -20.61
N THR A 237 -6.89 7.12 -20.46
CA THR A 237 -8.05 6.32 -20.03
C THR A 237 -8.73 7.00 -18.84
N SER A 238 -10.06 7.01 -18.84
CA SER A 238 -10.85 7.46 -17.68
C SER A 238 -10.70 6.48 -16.52
N GLU A 239 -11.13 6.83 -15.31
CA GLU A 239 -11.12 5.87 -14.19
C GLU A 239 -11.92 4.61 -14.56
N THR A 240 -11.36 3.43 -14.29
CA THR A 240 -12.01 2.12 -14.54
C THR A 240 -11.79 1.20 -13.33
N PRO A 241 -12.45 0.03 -13.26
CA PRO A 241 -12.19 -0.94 -12.20
C PRO A 241 -10.72 -1.41 -12.13
N ILE A 242 -9.95 -1.31 -13.22
CA ILE A 242 -8.56 -1.78 -13.29
C ILE A 242 -7.54 -0.64 -13.39
N TYR A 243 -7.98 0.60 -13.58
CA TYR A 243 -7.12 1.77 -13.75
C TYR A 243 -7.55 2.92 -12.86
N LYS A 244 -6.67 3.29 -11.93
CA LYS A 244 -6.81 4.45 -11.06
C LYS A 244 -5.61 5.37 -11.22
N LYS A 245 -5.81 6.59 -11.72
CA LYS A 245 -4.72 7.53 -12.02
C LYS A 245 -3.86 7.86 -10.80
N THR A 246 -4.45 7.84 -9.61
CA THR A 246 -3.78 8.17 -8.35
C THR A 246 -2.82 7.09 -7.86
N HIS A 247 -2.88 5.88 -8.40
CA HIS A 247 -2.10 4.72 -7.96
C HIS A 247 -1.05 4.27 -8.98
N VAL A 248 -1.15 4.73 -10.23
CA VAL A 248 -0.41 4.16 -11.36
C VAL A 248 0.65 5.14 -11.85
N LEU A 249 1.88 4.63 -11.93
CA LEU A 249 3.03 5.33 -12.51
C LEU A 249 3.43 4.62 -13.80
N TYR A 250 3.48 5.38 -14.90
CA TYR A 250 3.95 4.85 -16.17
C TYR A 250 5.43 4.48 -16.09
N GLY A 251 5.79 3.33 -16.67
CA GLY A 251 7.14 2.78 -16.66
C GLY A 251 7.52 2.06 -15.37
N LEU A 252 6.62 1.96 -14.38
CA LEU A 252 6.91 1.27 -13.12
C LEU A 252 7.19 -0.22 -13.30
N ASP A 253 6.50 -0.87 -14.25
CA ASP A 253 6.73 -2.27 -14.65
C ASP A 253 8.17 -2.51 -15.11
N LEU A 254 8.72 -1.55 -15.87
CA LEU A 254 10.10 -1.56 -16.37
C LEU A 254 11.10 -1.18 -15.26
N ALA A 255 10.75 -0.17 -14.46
CA ALA A 255 11.65 0.46 -13.49
C ALA A 255 11.74 -0.29 -12.15
N LYS A 256 10.80 -1.17 -11.80
CA LYS A 256 10.71 -1.75 -10.44
C LYS A 256 11.99 -2.45 -9.98
N LYS A 257 12.68 -3.14 -10.90
CA LYS A 257 13.93 -3.86 -10.58
C LYS A 257 15.05 -2.88 -10.26
N SER A 258 15.26 -1.86 -11.10
CA SER A 258 16.28 -0.82 -10.87
C SER A 258 15.96 0.07 -9.67
N ILE A 259 14.68 0.41 -9.45
CA ILE A 259 14.26 1.15 -8.26
C ILE A 259 14.63 0.37 -6.99
N SER A 260 14.40 -0.93 -7.01
CA SER A 260 14.71 -1.82 -5.88
C SER A 260 16.22 -1.98 -5.66
N SER A 261 16.99 -2.25 -6.72
CA SER A 261 18.44 -2.49 -6.63
C SER A 261 19.22 -1.23 -6.27
N ASP A 262 18.95 -0.14 -6.99
CA ASP A 262 19.71 1.10 -6.90
C ASP A 262 19.19 1.98 -5.76
N ARG A 263 18.02 1.62 -5.22
CA ARG A 263 17.30 2.37 -4.18
C ARG A 263 17.10 3.82 -4.58
N ARG A 264 16.86 4.03 -5.88
CA ARG A 264 16.68 5.32 -6.52
C ARG A 264 15.43 5.30 -7.39
N ALA A 265 14.64 6.36 -7.37
CA ALA A 265 13.54 6.56 -8.31
C ALA A 265 13.65 7.97 -8.91
N VAL A 266 13.38 8.11 -10.21
CA VAL A 266 13.29 9.42 -10.88
C VAL A 266 11.85 9.64 -11.32
N ILE A 267 11.23 10.71 -10.83
CA ILE A 267 9.87 11.09 -11.20
C ILE A 267 9.95 12.17 -12.25
N VAL A 268 9.50 11.87 -13.47
CA VAL A 268 9.47 12.78 -14.62
C VAL A 268 8.02 13.09 -15.03
N GLU A 269 7.81 14.06 -15.92
CA GLU A 269 6.47 14.58 -16.22
C GLU A 269 5.67 13.73 -17.23
N GLY A 270 6.34 13.19 -18.25
CA GLY A 270 5.68 12.59 -19.40
C GLY A 270 6.23 11.24 -19.84
N TYR A 271 5.46 10.59 -20.73
CA TYR A 271 5.79 9.28 -21.29
C TYR A 271 7.09 9.28 -22.10
N THR A 272 7.34 10.36 -22.86
CA THR A 272 8.58 10.53 -23.64
C THR A 272 9.80 10.70 -22.76
N ASP A 273 9.62 11.28 -21.58
CA ASP A 273 10.72 11.61 -20.67
C ASP A 273 11.17 10.34 -19.95
N VAL A 274 10.21 9.47 -19.60
CA VAL A 274 10.51 8.11 -19.13
C VAL A 274 11.30 7.35 -20.20
N MET A 275 10.86 7.39 -21.46
CA MET A 275 11.60 6.73 -22.56
C MET A 275 13.01 7.30 -22.70
N ALA A 276 13.15 8.63 -22.69
CA ALA A 276 14.44 9.31 -22.81
C ALA A 276 15.39 8.94 -21.66
N CYS A 277 14.90 8.97 -20.41
CA CYS A 277 15.66 8.56 -19.23
C CYS A 277 16.13 7.11 -19.32
N HIS A 278 15.25 6.18 -19.68
CA HIS A 278 15.62 4.75 -19.79
C HIS A 278 16.67 4.52 -20.87
N LEU A 279 16.57 5.19 -22.01
CA LEU A 279 17.58 5.13 -23.08
C LEU A 279 18.90 5.80 -22.68
N ALA A 280 18.85 6.78 -21.77
CA ALA A 280 19.99 7.46 -21.22
C ALA A 280 20.58 6.77 -19.97
N GLY A 281 20.29 5.49 -19.72
CA GLY A 281 20.89 4.77 -18.59
C GLY A 281 20.28 5.12 -17.23
N VAL A 282 19.12 5.77 -17.20
CA VAL A 282 18.32 6.05 -16.00
C VAL A 282 17.06 5.16 -16.00
N PRO A 283 17.19 3.82 -15.81
CA PRO A 283 16.09 2.86 -15.96
C PRO A 283 15.05 2.94 -14.82
N HIS A 284 15.36 3.65 -13.74
CA HIS A 284 14.49 3.84 -12.58
C HIS A 284 13.58 5.09 -12.70
N ALA A 285 13.42 5.62 -13.92
CA ALA A 285 12.51 6.74 -14.20
C ALA A 285 11.05 6.27 -14.41
N VAL A 286 10.11 7.03 -13.86
CA VAL A 286 8.66 6.80 -13.95
C VAL A 286 7.91 8.14 -14.04
N ALA A 287 6.68 8.13 -14.56
CA ALA A 287 5.88 9.35 -14.68
C ALA A 287 4.44 9.17 -14.17
N THR A 288 3.79 10.26 -13.76
CA THR A 288 2.36 10.23 -13.45
C THR A 288 1.51 10.22 -14.72
N CYS A 289 0.32 9.63 -14.66
CA CYS A 289 -0.55 9.51 -15.83
C CYS A 289 -1.54 10.68 -15.91
N GLY A 290 -1.03 11.90 -16.11
CA GLY A 290 -1.84 13.12 -16.25
C GLY A 290 -2.56 13.52 -14.96
N THR A 291 -1.90 13.30 -13.82
CA THR A 291 -2.35 13.71 -12.47
C THR A 291 -1.15 14.22 -11.68
N ALA A 292 -1.40 15.00 -10.62
CA ALA A 292 -0.34 15.37 -9.69
C ALA A 292 0.23 14.13 -8.98
N PHE A 293 1.53 14.13 -8.72
CA PHE A 293 2.15 13.12 -7.86
C PHE A 293 1.56 13.21 -6.44
N GLY A 294 1.34 12.07 -5.79
CA GLY A 294 0.47 11.98 -4.61
C GLY A 294 0.88 10.87 -3.64
N THR A 295 0.14 10.76 -2.53
CA THR A 295 0.45 9.83 -1.42
C THR A 295 0.51 8.37 -1.87
N ASP A 296 -0.43 7.90 -2.68
CA ASP A 296 -0.47 6.50 -3.12
C ASP A 296 0.69 6.16 -4.07
N HIS A 297 1.16 7.13 -4.86
CA HIS A 297 2.40 6.99 -5.63
C HIS A 297 3.62 6.88 -4.71
N ILE A 298 3.70 7.72 -3.67
CA ILE A 298 4.78 7.66 -2.66
C ILE A 298 4.81 6.27 -2.00
N LYS A 299 3.65 5.74 -1.59
CA LYS A 299 3.55 4.39 -1.00
C LYS A 299 4.06 3.32 -1.95
N SER A 300 3.71 3.40 -3.23
CA SER A 300 4.14 2.45 -4.25
C SER A 300 5.66 2.45 -4.44
N ILE A 301 6.28 3.64 -4.54
CA ILE A 301 7.74 3.75 -4.68
C ILE A 301 8.46 3.32 -3.40
N ARG A 302 7.96 3.66 -2.21
CA ARG A 302 8.54 3.24 -0.92
C ARG A 302 8.59 1.73 -0.77
N ARG A 303 7.51 1.03 -1.16
CA ARG A 303 7.45 -0.44 -1.16
C ARG A 303 8.57 -1.07 -1.99
N LEU A 304 9.06 -0.36 -3.01
CA LEU A 304 10.16 -0.80 -3.88
C LEU A 304 11.53 -0.41 -3.35
N ILE A 305 11.73 0.85 -2.96
CA ILE A 305 13.03 1.39 -2.50
C ILE A 305 13.49 0.74 -1.18
N ARG A 306 12.54 0.46 -0.28
CA ARG A 306 12.75 -0.01 1.11
C ARG A 306 13.44 1.03 2.00
N ASP A 307 12.77 1.39 3.10
CA ASP A 307 13.36 2.18 4.19
C ASP A 307 13.95 1.23 5.24
N GLU A 308 15.28 1.15 5.30
CA GLU A 308 15.98 0.28 6.25
C GLU A 308 16.84 1.07 7.23
N ALA A 309 16.79 0.66 8.50
CA ALA A 309 17.73 1.12 9.51
C ALA A 309 19.14 0.58 9.21
N GLY A 310 20.11 1.47 9.03
CA GLY A 310 21.52 1.13 8.83
C GLY A 310 21.99 1.04 7.36
N GLN A 311 21.12 1.23 6.37
CA GLN A 311 21.54 1.46 4.99
C GLN A 311 21.43 2.94 4.63
N ALA A 312 22.12 3.37 3.56
CA ALA A 312 21.94 4.71 3.01
C ALA A 312 20.45 4.96 2.70
N PRO A 313 19.91 6.16 2.94
CA PRO A 313 18.52 6.45 2.60
C PRO A 313 18.26 6.23 1.11
N GLY A 314 17.02 5.84 0.77
CA GLY A 314 16.59 5.85 -0.62
C GLY A 314 16.71 7.26 -1.22
N ARG A 315 16.87 7.35 -2.54
CA ARG A 315 16.97 8.63 -3.25
C ARG A 315 15.83 8.76 -4.25
N VAL A 316 14.92 9.70 -4.03
CA VAL A 316 13.85 9.99 -4.98
C VAL A 316 14.13 11.34 -5.60
N VAL A 317 14.32 11.38 -6.91
CA VAL A 317 14.61 12.62 -7.64
C VAL A 317 13.37 13.01 -8.43
N PHE A 318 12.85 14.19 -8.19
CA PHE A 318 11.82 14.80 -9.01
C PHE A 318 12.48 15.69 -10.06
N THR A 319 12.22 15.44 -11.33
CA THR A 319 12.59 16.36 -12.41
C THR A 319 11.36 17.19 -12.77
N PHE A 320 11.50 18.51 -12.79
CA PHE A 320 10.45 19.40 -13.22
C PHE A 320 10.92 20.23 -14.41
N ASP A 321 9.97 20.58 -15.27
CA ASP A 321 10.12 21.70 -16.18
C ASP A 321 10.42 22.92 -15.30
N GLY A 322 11.46 23.69 -15.60
CA GLY A 322 12.01 24.75 -14.72
C GLY A 322 11.10 25.96 -14.48
N ASP A 323 9.80 25.81 -14.72
CA ASP A 323 8.78 26.84 -14.63
C ASP A 323 8.15 26.93 -13.21
N ALA A 324 7.32 27.95 -13.02
CA ALA A 324 6.63 28.19 -11.76
C ALA A 324 5.64 27.07 -11.38
N ALA A 325 5.15 26.27 -12.34
CA ALA A 325 4.27 25.14 -12.07
C ALA A 325 5.06 23.96 -11.51
N GLY A 326 6.24 23.66 -12.07
CA GLY A 326 7.20 22.68 -11.59
C GLY A 326 7.65 22.97 -10.16
N GLN A 327 8.02 24.22 -9.87
CA GLN A 327 8.37 24.66 -8.50
C GLN A 327 7.21 24.44 -7.51
N LYS A 328 5.97 24.73 -7.93
CA LYS A 328 4.78 24.54 -7.09
C LYS A 328 4.47 23.06 -6.86
N ALA A 329 4.71 22.21 -7.86
CA ALA A 329 4.56 20.76 -7.73
C ALA A 329 5.60 20.18 -6.76
N ALA A 330 6.85 20.64 -6.83
CA ALA A 330 7.91 20.28 -5.88
C ALA A 330 7.51 20.63 -4.43
N MET A 331 7.06 21.87 -4.20
CA MET A 331 6.64 22.31 -2.87
C MET A 331 5.44 21.51 -2.35
N LYS A 332 4.48 21.19 -3.23
CA LYS A 332 3.34 20.35 -2.87
C LYS A 332 3.79 18.93 -2.49
N ALA A 333 4.77 18.35 -3.19
CA ALA A 333 5.32 17.04 -2.87
C ALA A 333 6.09 17.04 -1.53
N PHE A 334 6.80 18.13 -1.22
CA PHE A 334 7.47 18.32 0.06
C PHE A 334 6.49 18.29 1.26
N ASP A 335 5.31 18.88 1.10
CA ASP A 335 4.31 19.00 2.17
C ASP A 335 3.60 17.66 2.51
N MET A 336 3.69 16.62 1.67
CA MET A 336 2.91 15.38 1.83
C MET A 336 3.49 14.40 2.86
N ASP A 337 4.82 14.31 2.98
CA ASP A 337 5.46 13.40 3.95
C ASP A 337 6.89 13.85 4.30
N GLN A 338 7.11 14.23 5.56
CA GLN A 338 8.38 14.78 6.04
C GLN A 338 9.52 13.74 6.15
N GLN A 339 9.21 12.43 6.28
CA GLN A 339 10.25 11.38 6.20
C GLN A 339 10.64 11.11 4.74
N TRP A 340 9.69 11.24 3.81
CA TRP A 340 9.96 11.21 2.38
C TRP A 340 10.77 12.42 1.93
N ALA A 341 10.48 13.60 2.48
CA ALA A 341 11.17 14.84 2.16
C ALA A 341 12.70 14.77 2.41
N ALA A 342 13.13 14.04 3.44
CA ALA A 342 14.56 13.84 3.73
C ALA A 342 15.28 12.95 2.70
N GLN A 343 14.53 12.16 1.94
CA GLN A 343 14.99 11.27 0.87
C GLN A 343 14.66 11.80 -0.53
N SER A 344 13.99 12.96 -0.59
CA SER A 344 13.53 13.58 -1.82
C SER A 344 14.49 14.66 -2.27
N TYR A 345 14.75 14.67 -3.57
CA TYR A 345 15.63 15.57 -4.26
C TYR A 345 14.87 16.17 -5.43
N VAL A 346 15.27 17.36 -5.84
CA VAL A 346 14.74 18.05 -7.00
C VAL A 346 15.88 18.32 -7.95
N SER A 347 15.64 18.07 -9.23
CA SER A 347 16.48 18.59 -10.29
C SER A 347 15.65 19.39 -11.27
N VAL A 348 16.25 20.46 -11.77
CA VAL A 348 15.68 21.33 -12.79
C VAL A 348 16.73 21.44 -13.87
N ALA A 349 16.35 21.15 -15.12
CA ALA A 349 17.29 21.24 -16.22
C ALA A 349 17.70 22.70 -16.50
N PRO A 350 18.91 22.92 -17.02
CA PRO A 350 19.27 24.19 -17.62
C PRO A 350 18.20 24.65 -18.63
N ASP A 351 17.86 25.93 -18.61
CA ASP A 351 16.85 26.55 -19.48
C ASP A 351 15.42 25.96 -19.40
N GLY A 352 15.16 25.10 -18.41
CA GLY A 352 13.85 24.50 -18.16
C GLY A 352 13.47 23.37 -19.12
N MET A 353 14.44 22.75 -19.81
CA MET A 353 14.20 21.63 -20.73
C MET A 353 13.67 20.37 -20.03
N ASP A 354 12.78 19.62 -20.68
CA ASP A 354 12.37 18.29 -20.19
C ASP A 354 13.48 17.23 -20.48
N PRO A 355 13.47 16.04 -19.84
CA PRO A 355 14.48 15.01 -20.09
C PRO A 355 14.56 14.53 -21.54
N CYS A 356 13.46 14.60 -22.31
CA CYS A 356 13.45 14.24 -23.73
C CYS A 356 14.15 15.30 -24.58
N GLU A 357 13.90 16.57 -24.31
CA GLU A 357 14.54 17.73 -24.95
C GLU A 357 16.02 17.80 -24.59
N LEU A 358 16.36 17.58 -23.32
CA LEU A 358 17.74 17.54 -22.85
C LEU A 358 18.54 16.42 -23.52
N ARG A 359 17.93 15.24 -23.71
CA ARG A 359 18.57 14.14 -24.46
C ARG A 359 18.83 14.51 -25.92
N LEU A 360 17.96 15.30 -26.55
CA LEU A 360 18.16 15.77 -27.92
C LEU A 360 19.27 16.82 -28.02
N ALA A 361 19.36 17.71 -27.03
CA ALA A 361 20.34 18.78 -27.01
C ALA A 361 21.75 18.29 -26.61
N GLU A 362 21.85 17.45 -25.58
CA GLU A 362 23.10 17.10 -24.90
C GLU A 362 23.41 15.60 -24.89
N GLY A 363 22.50 14.77 -25.41
CA GLY A 363 22.65 13.31 -25.40
C GLY A 363 22.44 12.70 -24.02
N THR A 364 22.88 11.44 -23.87
CA THR A 364 22.81 10.68 -22.61
C THR A 364 23.47 11.42 -21.42
N PRO A 365 24.68 12.00 -21.55
CA PRO A 365 25.34 12.65 -20.42
C PRO A 365 24.56 13.83 -19.83
N GLY A 366 23.78 14.55 -20.65
CA GLY A 366 22.93 15.65 -20.17
C GLY A 366 21.85 15.14 -19.22
N VAL A 367 21.16 14.05 -19.59
CA VAL A 367 20.13 13.43 -18.74
C VAL A 367 20.73 12.84 -17.47
N GLU A 368 21.88 12.16 -17.55
CA GLU A 368 22.57 11.64 -16.36
C GLU A 368 22.95 12.78 -15.39
N SER A 369 23.55 13.85 -15.94
CA SER A 369 23.95 15.04 -15.18
C SER A 369 22.77 15.71 -14.50
N LEU A 370 21.61 15.80 -15.18
CA LEU A 370 20.37 16.31 -14.59
C LEU A 370 20.01 15.52 -13.32
N VAL A 371 20.03 14.20 -13.34
CA VAL A 371 19.65 13.43 -12.14
C VAL A 371 20.73 13.47 -11.06
N GLU A 372 22.00 13.59 -11.44
CA GLU A 372 23.13 13.68 -10.50
C GLU A 372 23.17 15.02 -9.76
N SER A 373 22.90 16.13 -10.46
CA SER A 373 22.87 17.49 -9.92
C SER A 373 21.68 17.78 -9.01
N ALA A 374 20.80 16.79 -8.78
CA ALA A 374 19.62 16.97 -7.96
C ALA A 374 19.96 17.37 -6.53
N ILE A 375 19.40 18.49 -6.08
CA ILE A 375 19.59 19.05 -4.73
C ILE A 375 18.50 18.55 -3.79
N PRO A 376 18.73 18.51 -2.46
CA PRO A 376 17.70 18.13 -1.50
C PRO A 376 16.44 18.98 -1.65
N MET A 377 15.26 18.36 -1.60
CA MET A 377 13.96 19.03 -1.71
C MET A 377 13.81 20.15 -0.67
N PHE A 378 14.34 19.92 0.53
CA PHE A 378 14.37 20.93 1.59
C PHE A 378 15.17 22.17 1.20
N GLU A 379 16.39 21.97 0.68
CA GLU A 379 17.24 23.08 0.23
C GLU A 379 16.55 23.86 -0.89
N PHE A 380 15.97 23.16 -1.87
CA PHE A 380 15.20 23.77 -2.94
C PHE A 380 14.05 24.62 -2.41
N ALA A 381 13.25 24.11 -1.46
CA ALA A 381 12.13 24.83 -0.86
C ALA A 381 12.57 26.10 -0.12
N VAL A 382 13.69 26.04 0.61
CA VAL A 382 14.25 27.20 1.30
C VAL A 382 14.74 28.25 0.30
N ARG A 383 15.56 27.86 -0.68
CA ARG A 383 16.10 28.79 -1.70
C ARG A 383 14.97 29.49 -2.46
N THR A 384 14.01 28.72 -2.96
CA THR A 384 12.82 29.25 -3.67
C THR A 384 12.00 30.21 -2.81
N THR A 385 11.96 30.01 -1.49
CA THR A 385 11.28 30.92 -0.56
C THR A 385 12.08 32.20 -0.34
N LEU A 386 13.40 32.10 -0.21
CA LEU A 386 14.31 33.23 -0.01
C LEU A 386 14.39 34.15 -1.23
N ASP A 387 14.30 33.62 -2.45
CA ASP A 387 14.36 34.40 -3.70
C ASP A 387 13.27 35.49 -3.82
N ARG A 388 12.24 35.44 -2.96
CA ARG A 388 11.17 36.45 -2.88
C ARG A 388 11.54 37.68 -2.04
N PHE A 389 12.71 37.67 -1.40
CA PHE A 389 13.13 38.70 -0.46
C PHE A 389 14.51 39.24 -0.83
N ASP A 390 14.69 40.55 -0.69
CA ASP A 390 16.01 41.18 -0.84
C ASP A 390 16.85 40.97 0.44
N LEU A 391 17.70 39.94 0.41
CA LEU A 391 18.60 39.59 1.52
C LEU A 391 19.73 40.62 1.74
N GLY A 392 19.91 41.61 0.85
CA GLY A 392 20.80 42.74 1.08
C GLY A 392 20.27 43.74 2.11
N SER A 393 18.95 43.80 2.28
CA SER A 393 18.27 44.69 3.25
C SER A 393 18.07 44.02 4.62
N VAL A 394 17.99 44.81 5.68
CA VAL A 394 17.69 44.27 7.03
C VAL A 394 16.26 43.72 7.08
N GLU A 395 15.30 44.45 6.52
CA GLU A 395 13.89 44.07 6.46
C GLU A 395 13.68 42.81 5.62
N GLY A 396 14.39 42.66 4.51
CA GLY A 396 14.34 41.46 3.68
C GLY A 396 14.93 40.25 4.37
N ARG A 397 16.06 40.37 5.07
CA ARG A 397 16.62 39.29 5.90
C ARG A 397 15.67 38.83 7.00
N VAL A 398 15.04 39.76 7.73
CA VAL A 398 14.07 39.43 8.78
C VAL A 398 12.82 38.75 8.21
N ARG A 399 12.28 39.24 7.09
CA ARG A 399 11.12 38.63 6.43
C ARG A 399 11.45 37.24 5.86
N GLY A 400 12.60 37.10 5.21
CA GLY A 400 13.09 35.83 4.68
C GLY A 400 13.28 34.79 5.79
N MET A 401 13.94 35.16 6.88
CA MET A 401 14.09 34.33 8.08
C MET A 401 12.75 33.82 8.62
N ARG A 402 11.77 34.70 8.79
CA ARG A 402 10.42 34.33 9.25
C ARG A 402 9.69 33.41 8.27
N ALA A 403 9.90 33.60 6.96
CA ALA A 403 9.27 32.79 5.94
C ALA A 403 9.82 31.36 5.88
N VAL A 404 11.12 31.17 6.12
CA VAL A 404 11.76 29.84 6.06
C VAL A 404 11.75 29.08 7.39
N ALA A 405 11.57 29.77 8.52
CA ALA A 405 11.53 29.15 9.84
C ALA A 405 10.52 27.99 9.98
N PRO A 406 9.27 28.09 9.44
CA PRO A 406 8.33 26.96 9.43
C PRO A 406 8.81 25.75 8.61
N ILE A 407 9.56 25.99 7.53
CA ILE A 407 10.12 24.94 6.66
C ILE A 407 11.17 24.17 7.46
N ILE A 408 12.14 24.86 8.08
CA ILE A 408 13.17 24.25 8.94
C ILE A 408 12.55 23.49 10.10
N LYS A 409 11.52 24.07 10.74
CA LYS A 409 10.79 23.43 11.86
C LYS A 409 10.17 22.09 11.46
N GLY A 410 9.77 21.94 10.19
CA GLY A 410 9.21 20.71 9.63
C GLY A 410 10.21 19.55 9.49
N ILE A 411 11.53 19.80 9.54
CA ILE A 411 12.53 18.72 9.51
C ILE A 411 12.40 17.90 10.79
N ARG A 412 11.94 16.65 10.71
CA ARG A 412 11.78 15.77 11.88
C ARG A 412 13.10 15.19 12.40
N ASP A 413 14.08 15.04 11.51
CA ASP A 413 15.39 14.49 11.85
C ASP A 413 16.14 15.45 12.80
N SER A 414 16.47 14.95 13.99
CA SER A 414 17.08 15.73 15.06
C SER A 414 18.54 16.12 14.79
N ALA A 415 19.21 15.43 13.88
CA ALA A 415 20.57 15.73 13.46
C ALA A 415 20.60 16.68 12.25
N MET A 416 19.68 16.50 11.29
CA MET A 416 19.61 17.35 10.10
C MET A 416 19.09 18.75 10.41
N ARG A 417 18.13 18.90 11.35
CA ARG A 417 17.54 20.21 11.64
C ARG A 417 18.59 21.25 12.06
N PRO A 418 19.45 21.02 13.08
CA PRO A 418 20.47 22.00 13.46
C PRO A 418 21.48 22.29 12.35
N ALA A 419 21.85 21.28 11.56
CA ALA A 419 22.76 21.46 10.43
C ALA A 419 22.17 22.40 9.37
N TYR A 420 20.93 22.16 8.94
CA TYR A 420 20.24 23.04 8.01
C TYR A 420 19.98 24.43 8.58
N THR A 421 19.63 24.56 9.87
CA THR A 421 19.52 25.89 10.50
C THR A 421 20.80 26.69 10.32
N ARG A 422 21.98 26.06 10.48
CA ARG A 422 23.26 26.73 10.28
C ARG A 422 23.49 27.17 8.84
N GLU A 423 23.24 26.30 7.86
CA GLU A 423 23.38 26.64 6.43
C GLU A 423 22.46 27.81 6.05
N VAL A 424 21.19 27.75 6.46
CA VAL A 424 20.20 28.77 6.13
C VAL A 424 20.51 30.11 6.81
N ALA A 425 21.03 30.11 8.04
CA ALA A 425 21.52 31.33 8.67
C ALA A 425 22.63 31.99 7.84
N GLY A 426 23.54 31.17 7.29
CA GLY A 426 24.57 31.61 6.35
C GLY A 426 24.01 32.21 5.06
N TRP A 427 23.01 31.57 4.45
CA TRP A 427 22.38 32.07 3.21
C TRP A 427 21.66 33.41 3.41
N ILE A 428 20.99 33.60 4.54
CA ILE A 428 20.28 34.85 4.87
C ILE A 428 21.27 35.92 5.36
N GLY A 429 22.41 35.53 5.95
CA GLY A 429 23.33 36.45 6.60
C GLY A 429 22.79 36.98 7.93
N VAL A 430 22.21 36.09 8.75
CA VAL A 430 21.74 36.39 10.11
C VAL A 430 22.49 35.53 11.14
N PRO A 431 22.61 35.99 12.39
CA PRO A 431 23.13 35.17 13.49
C PRO A 431 22.35 33.86 13.65
N LEU A 432 23.07 32.76 13.95
CA LEU A 432 22.49 31.42 14.09
C LEU A 432 21.45 31.36 15.21
N ASP A 433 21.75 31.95 16.36
CA ASP A 433 20.87 32.03 17.53
C ASP A 433 19.57 32.77 17.22
N GLN A 434 19.62 33.79 16.36
CA GLN A 434 18.43 34.51 15.90
C GLN A 434 17.51 33.60 15.07
N LEU A 435 18.07 32.84 14.12
CA LEU A 435 17.28 31.90 13.32
C LEU A 435 16.77 30.73 14.16
N GLU A 436 17.58 30.19 15.08
CA GLU A 436 17.16 29.14 16.02
C GLU A 436 15.93 29.57 16.82
N LEU A 437 15.95 30.79 17.36
CA LEU A 437 14.83 31.35 18.10
C LEU A 437 13.55 31.45 17.25
N GLU A 438 13.66 31.90 16.00
CA GLU A 438 12.52 31.99 15.09
C GLU A 438 11.99 30.60 14.69
N VAL A 439 12.87 29.62 14.46
CA VAL A 439 12.49 28.21 14.23
C VAL A 439 11.79 27.62 15.47
N HIS A 440 12.24 27.99 16.67
CA HIS A 440 11.58 27.58 17.91
C HIS A 440 10.15 28.14 18.03
N LYS A 441 9.95 29.42 17.69
CA LYS A 441 8.65 30.10 17.70
C LYS A 441 7.71 29.67 16.57
N ALA A 442 8.24 29.27 15.43
CA ALA A 442 7.45 28.88 14.28
C ALA A 442 6.58 27.64 14.58
N SER A 443 5.30 27.73 14.22
CA SER A 443 4.44 26.56 14.08
C SER A 443 4.86 25.79 12.84
N ALA A 444 5.00 24.46 12.95
CA ALA A 444 5.16 23.63 11.75
C ALA A 444 3.97 23.86 10.81
N ILE A 445 4.22 23.88 9.50
CA ILE A 445 3.16 23.94 8.49
C ILE A 445 2.21 22.75 8.75
N LYS A 446 1.00 23.03 9.24
CA LYS A 446 -0.06 22.03 9.38
C LYS A 446 -0.71 21.87 8.01
N VAL A 447 -0.73 20.65 7.50
CA VAL A 447 -1.59 20.27 6.38
C VAL A 447 -3.03 20.34 6.87
N ASP A 448 -3.83 21.17 6.22
CA ASP A 448 -5.28 21.15 6.37
C ASP A 448 -5.79 19.94 5.56
N GLU A 449 -5.77 18.76 6.17
CA GLU A 449 -6.37 17.55 5.60
C GLU A 449 -7.90 17.62 5.71
N ARG A 450 -8.51 18.52 4.94
CA ARG A 450 -9.94 18.43 4.61
C ARG A 450 -10.08 18.37 3.10
N PRO A 451 -10.31 17.18 2.52
CA PRO A 451 -10.87 17.10 1.19
C PRO A 451 -12.21 17.84 1.19
N ALA A 452 -12.48 18.61 0.14
CA ALA A 452 -13.82 19.13 -0.12
C ALA A 452 -14.79 17.95 -0.13
N ARG A 453 -15.61 17.86 0.93
CA ARG A 453 -16.60 16.82 1.11
C ARG A 453 -17.65 16.99 0.01
N LYS A 454 -17.67 16.08 -0.97
CA LYS A 454 -18.89 15.82 -1.74
C LYS A 454 -19.99 15.42 -0.75
N PRO A 455 -21.25 15.81 -0.96
CA PRO A 455 -22.33 15.35 -0.10
C PRO A 455 -22.42 13.82 -0.25
N GLU A 456 -22.02 13.11 0.81
CA GLU A 456 -22.35 11.70 1.00
C GLU A 456 -23.87 11.58 1.19
N PRO A 457 -24.49 10.51 0.68
CA PRO A 457 -25.85 10.17 1.05
C PRO A 457 -25.93 9.96 2.57
N GLU A 458 -27.09 10.28 3.15
CA GLU A 458 -27.34 10.21 4.60
C GLU A 458 -26.92 8.86 5.20
N PRO A 459 -26.38 8.85 6.44
CA PRO A 459 -25.98 7.62 7.08
C PRO A 459 -27.21 6.77 7.40
N GLU A 460 -27.31 5.62 6.74
CA GLU A 460 -28.01 4.48 7.32
C GLU A 460 -27.36 4.16 8.66
N GLN A 461 -28.20 3.95 9.68
CA GLN A 461 -27.78 3.70 11.04
C GLN A 461 -27.04 2.36 11.12
N GLU A 462 -25.71 2.38 11.02
CA GLU A 462 -24.87 1.24 11.38
C GLU A 462 -25.00 0.96 12.88
N THR A 463 -25.33 -0.28 13.20
CA THR A 463 -25.38 -0.81 14.57
C THR A 463 -23.95 -0.82 15.15
N PRO A 464 -23.72 -0.54 16.44
CA PRO A 464 -22.36 -0.45 16.97
C PRO A 464 -21.68 -1.82 16.97
N GLY A 465 -20.71 -2.02 16.07
CA GLY A 465 -19.90 -3.24 16.02
C GLY A 465 -18.91 -3.34 17.19
N ILE A 466 -18.57 -4.57 17.59
CA ILE A 466 -17.59 -4.86 18.64
C ILE A 466 -16.19 -4.41 18.16
N ALA A 467 -15.53 -3.52 18.91
CA ALA A 467 -14.19 -3.04 18.57
C ALA A 467 -13.14 -4.17 18.57
N LEU A 468 -12.28 -4.20 17.54
CA LEU A 468 -11.21 -5.19 17.40
C LEU A 468 -10.11 -5.00 18.47
N PRO A 469 -9.48 -6.08 18.98
CA PRO A 469 -8.42 -6.00 20.00
C PRO A 469 -7.16 -5.22 19.55
N ASP A 470 -6.59 -4.38 20.42
CA ASP A 470 -5.31 -3.68 20.20
C ASP A 470 -4.11 -4.48 20.73
N PHE A 471 -3.42 -5.20 19.84
CA PHE A 471 -2.28 -6.05 20.18
C PHE A 471 -0.98 -5.30 20.54
N ARG A 472 -0.95 -3.96 20.47
CA ARG A 472 0.17 -3.18 21.03
C ARG A 472 0.19 -3.25 22.55
N ASN A 473 -0.93 -3.60 23.18
CA ASN A 473 -1.02 -3.80 24.61
C ASN A 473 -0.60 -5.24 24.99
N PRO A 474 0.46 -5.44 25.79
CA PRO A 474 0.92 -6.77 26.20
C PRO A 474 -0.12 -7.62 26.94
N LEU A 475 -1.12 -6.98 27.57
CA LEU A 475 -2.22 -7.68 28.22
C LEU A 475 -3.20 -8.28 27.22
N VAL A 476 -3.53 -7.55 26.16
CA VAL A 476 -4.40 -8.03 25.06
C VAL A 476 -3.76 -9.23 24.37
N VAL A 477 -2.43 -9.25 24.24
CA VAL A 477 -1.69 -10.41 23.74
C VAL A 477 -1.80 -11.61 24.70
N ALA A 478 -1.72 -11.39 26.02
CA ALA A 478 -1.89 -12.45 27.00
C ALA A 478 -3.32 -13.02 27.01
N GLU A 479 -4.34 -12.16 26.86
CA GLU A 479 -5.74 -12.58 26.69
C GLU A 479 -5.94 -13.43 25.44
N MET A 480 -5.37 -13.00 24.30
CA MET A 480 -5.40 -13.76 23.05
C MET A 480 -4.77 -15.16 23.22
N GLN A 481 -3.61 -15.23 23.89
CA GLN A 481 -2.92 -16.49 24.18
C GLN A 481 -3.73 -17.38 25.12
N LEU A 482 -4.39 -16.81 26.14
CA LEU A 482 -5.25 -17.55 27.06
C LEU A 482 -6.44 -18.18 26.31
N LEU A 483 -7.13 -17.39 25.49
CA LEU A 483 -8.26 -17.86 24.69
C LEU A 483 -7.82 -18.91 23.66
N SER A 484 -6.63 -18.75 23.08
CA SER A 484 -6.03 -19.74 22.18
C SER A 484 -5.74 -21.05 22.92
N CYS A 485 -5.23 -21.01 24.15
CA CYS A 485 -5.08 -22.19 25.00
C CYS A 485 -6.43 -22.86 25.29
N MET A 486 -7.47 -22.09 25.60
CA MET A 486 -8.82 -22.62 25.89
C MET A 486 -9.47 -23.31 24.69
N LEU A 487 -9.21 -22.80 23.47
CA LEU A 487 -9.77 -23.36 22.24
C LEU A 487 -8.98 -24.57 21.72
N GLN A 488 -7.64 -24.54 21.84
CA GLN A 488 -6.76 -25.57 21.27
C GLN A 488 -6.43 -26.70 22.25
N PHE A 489 -6.30 -26.38 23.54
CA PHE A 489 -5.86 -27.31 24.59
C PHE A 489 -6.73 -27.17 25.84
N PRO A 490 -8.07 -27.34 25.74
CA PRO A 490 -8.98 -27.13 26.85
C PRO A 490 -8.60 -27.91 28.12
N SER A 491 -8.10 -29.15 27.97
CA SER A 491 -7.67 -30.00 29.08
C SER A 491 -6.38 -29.54 29.78
N ALA A 492 -5.61 -28.64 29.16
CA ALA A 492 -4.40 -28.06 29.74
C ALA A 492 -4.70 -26.77 30.54
N VAL A 493 -5.93 -26.26 30.49
CA VAL A 493 -6.35 -25.05 31.21
C VAL A 493 -6.90 -25.45 32.59
N PRO A 494 -6.34 -24.96 33.70
CA PRO A 494 -6.80 -25.37 35.02
C PRO A 494 -8.20 -24.82 35.36
N GLY A 495 -9.20 -25.70 35.34
CA GLY A 495 -10.61 -25.34 35.58
C GLY A 495 -10.88 -24.52 36.86
N PRO A 496 -10.30 -24.87 38.04
CA PRO A 496 -10.50 -24.08 39.26
C PRO A 496 -10.03 -22.62 39.16
N GLN A 497 -8.93 -22.37 38.46
CA GLN A 497 -8.35 -21.03 38.28
C GLN A 497 -9.10 -20.24 37.20
N LEU A 498 -9.64 -20.94 36.19
CA LEU A 498 -10.49 -20.33 35.16
C LEU A 498 -11.81 -19.80 35.73
N MET A 499 -12.39 -20.49 36.72
CA MET A 499 -13.62 -20.06 37.41
C MET A 499 -13.46 -18.77 38.24
N GLU A 500 -12.23 -18.30 38.44
CA GLU A 500 -11.95 -17.04 39.13
C GLU A 500 -11.95 -15.82 38.21
N LEU A 501 -12.01 -16.01 36.89
CA LEU A 501 -12.09 -14.94 35.90
C LEU A 501 -13.54 -14.61 35.56
N SER A 502 -13.81 -13.32 35.34
CA SER A 502 -15.08 -12.83 34.77
C SER A 502 -14.88 -12.19 33.40
N VAL A 503 -15.97 -11.99 32.66
CA VAL A 503 -15.96 -11.31 31.34
C VAL A 503 -15.31 -9.92 31.44
N ASP A 504 -15.55 -9.20 32.53
CA ASP A 504 -15.01 -7.86 32.79
C ASP A 504 -13.48 -7.84 33.10
N ASP A 505 -12.87 -9.00 33.28
CA ASP A 505 -11.41 -9.11 33.49
C ASP A 505 -10.61 -8.96 32.19
N PHE A 506 -11.28 -9.05 31.03
CA PHE A 506 -10.68 -8.84 29.72
C PHE A 506 -10.70 -7.36 29.33
N LEU A 507 -9.56 -6.85 28.88
CA LEU A 507 -9.40 -5.48 28.41
C LEU A 507 -10.01 -5.31 27.01
N ALA A 508 -9.90 -6.32 26.14
CA ALA A 508 -10.53 -6.26 24.83
C ALA A 508 -11.98 -6.80 24.88
N PRO A 509 -12.99 -6.01 24.48
CA PRO A 509 -14.39 -6.46 24.51
C PRO A 509 -14.65 -7.75 23.72
N ALA A 510 -13.97 -7.92 22.58
CA ALA A 510 -14.05 -9.14 21.79
C ALA A 510 -13.51 -10.37 22.54
N HIS A 511 -12.44 -10.22 23.34
CA HIS A 511 -11.90 -11.32 24.15
C HIS A 511 -12.86 -11.72 25.26
N GLY A 512 -13.47 -10.75 25.95
CA GLY A 512 -14.51 -11.01 26.95
C GLY A 512 -15.68 -11.79 26.36
N LYS A 513 -16.12 -11.45 25.15
CA LYS A 513 -17.20 -12.17 24.45
C LYS A 513 -16.83 -13.59 24.01
N ILE A 514 -15.57 -13.82 23.63
CA ILE A 514 -15.10 -15.17 23.34
C ILE A 514 -15.00 -15.99 24.64
N PHE A 515 -14.52 -15.39 25.74
CA PHE A 515 -14.50 -16.04 27.05
C PHE A 515 -15.90 -16.44 27.52
N GLU A 516 -16.87 -15.53 27.38
CA GLU A 516 -18.28 -15.79 27.66
C GLU A 516 -18.82 -16.99 26.86
N ALA A 517 -18.53 -17.03 25.54
CA ALA A 517 -18.91 -18.14 24.67
C ALA A 517 -18.27 -19.47 25.11
N VAL A 518 -16.97 -19.46 25.47
CA VAL A 518 -16.28 -20.67 25.98
C VAL A 518 -16.93 -21.17 27.27
N MET A 519 -17.24 -20.26 28.22
CA MET A 519 -17.88 -20.61 29.48
C MET A 519 -19.32 -21.11 29.30
N GLN A 520 -20.05 -20.61 28.31
CA GLN A 520 -21.41 -21.04 27.99
C GLN A 520 -21.45 -22.45 27.39
N VAL A 521 -20.48 -22.81 26.54
CA VAL A 521 -20.39 -24.17 25.96
C VAL A 521 -20.01 -25.20 27.04
N GLY A 522 -19.26 -24.79 28.06
CA GLY A 522 -19.02 -25.60 29.25
C GLY A 522 -17.92 -26.65 29.06
N ASP A 523 -18.21 -27.93 29.31
CA ASP A 523 -17.20 -28.99 29.42
C ASP A 523 -16.69 -29.49 28.04
N PRO A 524 -15.42 -29.24 27.69
CA PRO A 524 -14.81 -29.66 26.43
C PRO A 524 -14.60 -31.19 26.33
N SER A 525 -14.70 -31.94 27.43
CA SER A 525 -14.40 -33.38 27.48
C SER A 525 -15.40 -34.27 26.73
N THR A 526 -16.54 -33.71 26.34
CA THR A 526 -17.65 -34.45 25.71
C THR A 526 -17.60 -34.47 24.18
N ASN A 527 -16.70 -33.69 23.56
CA ASN A 527 -16.67 -33.45 22.11
C ASN A 527 -15.26 -33.53 21.52
N SER A 528 -15.17 -33.82 20.22
CA SER A 528 -13.91 -33.64 19.48
C SER A 528 -13.47 -32.18 19.50
N LEU A 529 -12.17 -31.89 19.39
CA LEU A 529 -11.64 -30.51 19.39
C LEU A 529 -12.28 -29.63 18.29
N ARG A 530 -12.61 -30.23 17.14
CA ARG A 530 -13.34 -29.55 16.06
C ARG A 530 -14.77 -29.20 16.46
N ALA A 531 -15.50 -30.17 17.03
CA ALA A 531 -16.86 -29.93 17.51
C ALA A 531 -16.90 -28.92 18.66
N TRP A 532 -15.88 -28.93 19.53
CA TRP A 532 -15.68 -27.91 20.56
C TRP A 532 -15.49 -26.51 19.96
N SER A 533 -14.54 -26.34 19.05
CA SER A 533 -14.28 -25.05 18.42
C SER A 533 -15.48 -24.53 17.61
N ASP A 534 -16.22 -25.42 16.94
CA ASP A 534 -17.43 -25.06 16.19
C ASP A 534 -18.56 -24.63 17.13
N ALA A 535 -18.72 -25.30 18.28
CA ALA A 535 -19.70 -24.93 19.32
C ALA A 535 -19.38 -23.56 19.95
N VAL A 536 -18.11 -23.29 20.27
CA VAL A 536 -17.69 -21.98 20.79
C VAL A 536 -17.90 -20.89 19.75
N ARG A 537 -17.60 -21.16 18.47
CA ARG A 537 -17.87 -20.20 17.38
C ARG A 537 -19.36 -19.91 17.24
N ALA A 538 -20.22 -20.91 17.37
CA ALA A 538 -21.67 -20.74 17.30
C ALA A 538 -22.26 -19.99 18.49
N ALA A 539 -21.64 -20.07 19.66
CA ALA A 539 -22.03 -19.32 20.86
C ALA A 539 -21.50 -17.87 20.88
N ALA A 540 -20.45 -17.56 20.11
CA ALA A 540 -19.91 -16.21 20.00
C ALA A 540 -20.77 -15.33 19.06
N PRO A 541 -20.78 -14.00 19.24
CA PRO A 541 -21.38 -13.07 18.27
C PRO A 541 -20.87 -13.30 16.84
N GLU A 542 -21.76 -13.19 15.85
CA GLU A 542 -21.46 -13.50 14.44
C GLU A 542 -20.27 -12.67 13.93
N GLU A 543 -20.16 -11.43 14.40
CA GLU A 543 -19.12 -10.46 14.04
C GLU A 543 -17.71 -10.91 14.44
N ILE A 544 -17.58 -11.79 15.44
CA ILE A 544 -16.29 -12.28 15.93
C ILE A 544 -16.07 -13.77 15.67
N GLY A 545 -16.97 -14.44 14.94
CA GLY A 545 -16.85 -15.87 14.59
C GLY A 545 -15.57 -16.21 13.81
N GLY A 546 -15.15 -15.32 12.89
CA GLY A 546 -13.89 -15.45 12.18
C GLY A 546 -12.66 -15.29 13.09
N TYR A 547 -12.79 -14.55 14.19
CA TYR A 547 -11.73 -14.39 15.18
C TYR A 547 -11.59 -15.61 16.09
N VAL A 548 -12.70 -16.25 16.49
CA VAL A 548 -12.68 -17.55 17.20
C VAL A 548 -11.93 -18.62 16.38
N ALA A 549 -12.21 -18.70 15.07
CA ALA A 549 -11.53 -19.64 14.17
C ALA A 549 -10.03 -19.35 14.02
N ARG A 550 -9.59 -18.11 14.19
CA ARG A 550 -8.18 -17.74 14.20
C ARG A 550 -7.49 -18.18 15.49
N LEU A 551 -8.13 -17.98 16.64
CA LEU A 551 -7.60 -18.36 17.95
C LEU A 551 -7.45 -19.89 18.09
N SER A 552 -8.29 -20.68 17.43
CA SER A 552 -8.18 -22.15 17.44
C SER A 552 -7.00 -22.71 16.64
N VAL A 553 -6.23 -21.86 15.95
CA VAL A 553 -5.02 -22.26 15.19
C VAL A 553 -3.82 -21.34 15.46
N THR A 554 -3.92 -20.42 16.42
CA THR A 554 -2.87 -19.44 16.73
C THR A 554 -1.67 -20.12 17.39
N GLU A 555 -0.46 -19.88 16.88
CA GLU A 555 0.78 -20.37 17.50
C GLU A 555 0.96 -19.80 18.91
N LEU A 556 1.11 -20.67 19.89
CA LEU A 556 1.40 -20.30 21.27
C LEU A 556 2.92 -20.23 21.48
N PRO A 557 3.46 -19.20 22.17
CA PRO A 557 4.88 -19.09 22.49
C PRO A 557 5.28 -20.02 23.65
N THR A 558 4.94 -21.29 23.55
CA THR A 558 5.24 -22.35 24.52
C THR A 558 5.65 -23.62 23.80
N ARG A 559 6.40 -24.48 24.48
CA ARG A 559 6.74 -25.79 23.94
C ARG A 559 5.56 -26.73 24.12
N ILE A 560 5.20 -27.42 23.05
CA ILE A 560 4.25 -28.54 23.11
C ILE A 560 5.03 -29.81 23.45
N ASP A 561 4.63 -30.48 24.53
CA ASP A 561 5.21 -31.77 24.91
C ASP A 561 4.88 -32.82 23.84
N ARG A 562 5.91 -33.50 23.33
CA ARG A 562 5.77 -34.46 22.22
C ARG A 562 5.01 -35.73 22.61
N ASN A 563 4.96 -36.07 23.89
CA ASN A 563 4.31 -37.27 24.39
C ASN A 563 2.84 -37.01 24.72
N THR A 564 2.51 -35.83 25.25
CA THR A 564 1.14 -35.50 25.66
C THR A 564 0.39 -34.63 24.65
N GLY A 565 1.08 -33.95 23.75
CA GLY A 565 0.49 -33.00 22.81
C GLY A 565 -0.03 -31.73 23.46
N LEU A 566 0.33 -31.47 24.73
CA LEU A 566 -0.15 -30.33 25.50
C LEU A 566 0.94 -29.26 25.68
N PRO A 567 0.56 -27.97 25.82
CA PRO A 567 1.50 -26.91 26.20
C PRO A 567 2.05 -27.15 27.62
N GLU A 568 3.18 -26.53 27.95
CA GLU A 568 3.74 -26.60 29.30
C GLU A 568 2.68 -26.25 30.37
N PRO A 569 2.47 -27.08 31.42
CA PRO A 569 1.36 -26.89 32.37
C PRO A 569 1.33 -25.51 33.06
N ARG A 570 2.50 -24.88 33.22
CA ARG A 570 2.63 -23.55 33.84
C ARG A 570 2.22 -22.41 32.90
N PHE A 571 2.20 -22.64 31.59
CA PHE A 571 1.94 -21.61 30.59
C PHE A 571 0.51 -21.06 30.71
N ALA A 572 -0.51 -21.91 30.64
CA ALA A 572 -1.91 -21.50 30.78
C ALA A 572 -2.18 -20.86 32.16
N ALA A 573 -1.65 -21.44 33.24
CA ALA A 573 -1.77 -20.89 34.59
C ALA A 573 -1.16 -19.48 34.69
N SER A 574 0.01 -19.25 34.08
CA SER A 574 0.65 -17.93 34.07
C SER A 574 -0.15 -16.86 33.32
N LEU A 575 -0.87 -17.26 32.26
CA LEU A 575 -1.74 -16.36 31.50
C LEU A 575 -2.98 -15.98 32.31
N ILE A 576 -3.61 -16.95 32.99
CA ILE A 576 -4.74 -16.70 33.91
C ILE A 576 -4.31 -15.71 35.01
N ALA A 577 -3.18 -15.98 35.67
CA ALA A 577 -2.65 -15.10 36.73
C ALA A 577 -2.40 -13.67 36.22
N ARG A 578 -1.87 -13.54 35.00
CA ARG A 578 -1.59 -12.24 34.38
C ARG A 578 -2.85 -11.45 34.04
N VAL A 579 -3.88 -12.11 33.50
CA VAL A 579 -5.18 -11.47 33.21
C VAL A 579 -5.86 -11.04 34.52
N ARG A 580 -5.85 -11.91 35.53
CA ARG A 580 -6.43 -11.65 36.85
C ARG A 580 -5.72 -10.53 37.60
N ASP A 581 -4.39 -10.52 37.63
CA ASP A 581 -3.59 -9.46 38.27
C ASP A 581 -3.89 -8.09 37.64
N ALA A 582 -3.92 -8.03 36.31
CA ALA A 582 -4.22 -6.79 35.60
C ALA A 582 -5.64 -6.30 35.87
N ALA A 583 -6.63 -7.19 35.90
CA ALA A 583 -8.01 -6.84 36.24
C ALA A 583 -8.15 -6.32 37.68
N MET A 584 -7.48 -6.95 38.65
CA MET A 584 -7.48 -6.50 40.04
C MET A 584 -6.86 -5.10 40.20
N ARG A 585 -5.75 -4.84 39.51
CA ARG A 585 -5.13 -3.49 39.49
C ARG A 585 -6.09 -2.45 38.92
N ARG A 586 -6.77 -2.74 37.81
CA ARG A 586 -7.79 -1.84 37.23
C ARG A 586 -8.92 -1.55 38.22
N ARG A 587 -9.47 -2.57 38.87
CA ARG A 587 -10.53 -2.41 39.89
C ARG A 587 -10.07 -1.55 41.07
N ILE A 588 -8.82 -1.71 41.50
CA ILE A 588 -8.20 -0.87 42.55
C ILE A 588 -8.08 0.59 42.06
N ASP A 589 -7.59 0.81 40.85
CA ASP A 589 -7.46 2.14 40.24
C ASP A 589 -8.83 2.83 40.08
N ASP A 590 -9.86 2.09 39.66
CA ASP A 590 -11.23 2.59 39.52
C ASP A 590 -11.82 3.01 40.87
N VAL A 591 -11.66 2.18 41.91
CA VAL A 591 -12.13 2.53 43.27
C VAL A 591 -11.35 3.72 43.83
N MET A 592 -10.04 3.80 43.60
CA MET A 592 -9.24 4.97 43.98
C MET A 592 -9.70 6.24 43.26
N ALA A 593 -10.04 6.15 41.98
CA ALA A 593 -10.57 7.27 41.20
C ALA A 593 -11.95 7.71 41.74
N GLN A 594 -12.85 6.76 42.04
CA GLN A 594 -14.15 7.03 42.65
C GLN A 594 -14.02 7.68 44.04
N LEU A 595 -13.07 7.23 44.86
CA LEU A 595 -12.80 7.80 46.18
C LEU A 595 -12.34 9.26 46.09
N ARG A 596 -11.53 9.60 45.08
CA ARG A 596 -11.13 11.00 44.79
C ARG A 596 -12.30 11.85 44.34
N GLN A 597 -13.24 11.29 43.58
CA GLN A 597 -14.43 12.00 43.10
C GLN A 597 -15.48 12.23 44.19
N HIS A 598 -15.61 11.32 45.15
CA HIS A 598 -16.64 11.34 46.20
C HIS A 598 -16.09 11.74 47.58
N SER A 599 -14.96 12.46 47.64
CA SER A 599 -14.31 12.85 48.89
C SER A 599 -15.14 13.78 49.80
N GLY A 600 -16.24 14.35 49.29
CA GLY A 600 -17.18 15.20 50.02
C GLY A 600 -18.36 14.47 50.67
N ASP A 601 -18.55 13.17 50.40
CA ASP A 601 -19.62 12.35 50.97
C ASP A 601 -18.99 11.32 51.93
N ALA A 602 -19.13 11.57 53.24
CA ALA A 602 -18.49 10.75 54.28
C ALA A 602 -18.99 9.29 54.30
N GLU A 603 -20.24 9.05 53.92
CA GLU A 603 -20.81 7.70 53.90
C GLU A 603 -20.27 6.92 52.70
N MET A 604 -20.31 7.52 51.50
CA MET A 604 -19.79 6.91 50.28
C MET A 604 -18.27 6.70 50.33
N ALA A 605 -17.51 7.67 50.86
CA ALA A 605 -16.07 7.55 51.04
C ALA A 605 -15.69 6.43 52.03
N GLY A 606 -16.50 6.23 53.08
CA GLY A 606 -16.33 5.10 54.01
C GLY A 606 -16.54 3.74 53.33
N GLN A 607 -17.59 3.61 52.52
CA GLN A 607 -17.90 2.40 51.76
C GLN A 607 -16.80 2.07 50.72
N LEU A 608 -16.36 3.07 49.95
CA LEU A 608 -15.30 2.92 48.95
C LEU A 608 -13.93 2.59 49.59
N SER A 609 -13.62 3.18 50.76
CA SER A 609 -12.39 2.87 51.50
C SER A 609 -12.37 1.43 52.02
N ALA A 610 -13.50 0.94 52.55
CA ALA A 610 -13.63 -0.46 52.96
C ALA A 610 -13.49 -1.41 51.75
N ARG A 611 -14.08 -1.06 50.61
CA ARG A 611 -13.95 -1.83 49.36
C ARG A 611 -12.52 -1.85 48.83
N LEU A 612 -11.81 -0.73 48.89
CA LEU A 612 -10.40 -0.62 48.49
C LEU A 612 -9.51 -1.53 49.35
N LEU A 613 -9.68 -1.51 50.68
CA LEU A 613 -8.94 -2.39 51.60
C LEU A 613 -9.19 -3.88 51.31
N GLN A 614 -10.44 -4.24 51.00
CA GLN A 614 -10.79 -5.62 50.62
C GLN A 614 -10.09 -6.05 49.32
N LEU A 615 -10.10 -5.19 48.29
CA LEU A 615 -9.45 -5.47 47.01
C LEU A 615 -7.92 -5.55 47.15
N GLN A 616 -7.31 -4.65 47.93
CA GLN A 616 -5.87 -4.69 48.23
C GLN A 616 -5.47 -5.94 49.01
N ALA A 617 -6.25 -6.35 50.00
CA ALA A 617 -6.00 -7.59 50.74
C ALA A 617 -6.16 -8.85 49.85
N ALA A 618 -7.12 -8.84 48.92
CA ALA A 618 -7.28 -9.91 47.94
C ALA A 618 -6.11 -9.98 46.95
N HIS A 619 -5.67 -8.83 46.44
CA HIS A 619 -4.52 -8.72 45.55
C HIS A 619 -3.21 -9.16 46.21
N ALA A 620 -3.00 -8.82 47.49
CA ALA A 620 -1.83 -9.25 48.25
C ALA A 620 -1.79 -10.78 48.46
N ARG A 621 -2.93 -11.43 48.66
CA ARG A 621 -3.01 -12.91 48.75
C ARG A 621 -2.66 -13.60 47.44
N MET A 622 -3.08 -13.03 46.31
CA MET A 622 -2.74 -13.55 44.97
C MET A 622 -1.23 -13.46 44.66
N ALA A 623 -0.51 -12.53 45.28
CA ALA A 623 0.94 -12.40 45.08
C ALA A 623 1.76 -13.42 45.89
N THR A 624 1.12 -14.11 46.84
CA THR A 624 1.74 -15.13 47.71
C THR A 624 1.38 -16.57 47.34
N GLU A 625 0.45 -16.75 46.40
CA GLU A 625 0.03 -18.02 45.78
C GLU A 625 0.72 -18.21 44.43
#